data_AF-A0A1B3NC75-F1
#
_entry.id   AF-A0A1B3NC75-F1
#
_cell.length_a   1.000
_cell.length_b   1.000
_cell.length_c   1.000
_cell.angle_alpha   90.00
_cell.angle_beta   90.00
_cell.angle_gamma   90.00
#
_symmetry.space_group_name_H-M   'P 1'
#
loop_
_entity.id
_entity.type
_entity.pdbx_description
1 polymer ?
#
loop_
_entity_poly.entity_id
_entity_poly.type
_entity_poly.pdbx_seq_one_letter_code
_entity_poly.pdbx_strand_id
1 'polypeptide(L)'
;MPPILPDLTTLSDLTSAQALASIDEATEWFRQENTIKIVKSGLFRTARFLLANNQRMNSAGNIEKRERWFNNSRYEKTDSWLLREARKSGLRRLTYGHGVMHLLSQLNEDDVISSSTSMHWDRATNLAEYQATEVLLGKSLRKLDPGARESYLNLDQLLPFFGYVPDGNSDPVRNRWVVPMVHLGLWSACQVKNEYQVRIGPLGSLFFHYVFEPIVKAYDAVIESDEPSLAGPNVKLPNINMGD
;
A
#
# COMPACT_ATOMS: atom_id res chain seq x y z
N MET A 1 5.37 4.89 -26.74
CA MET A 1 5.65 4.11 -25.51
C MET A 1 5.92 5.11 -24.41
N PRO A 2 5.21 5.06 -23.28
CA PRO A 2 5.52 5.92 -22.15
C PRO A 2 6.85 5.46 -21.52
N PRO A 3 7.68 6.38 -20.98
CA PRO A 3 9.01 6.05 -20.44
C PRO A 3 8.91 5.15 -19.22
N ILE A 4 9.56 3.98 -19.23
CA ILE A 4 9.57 3.07 -18.09
C ILE A 4 10.35 3.72 -16.94
N LEU A 5 9.78 3.71 -15.72
CA LEU A 5 10.44 4.10 -14.48
C LEU A 5 11.83 3.42 -14.36
N PRO A 6 12.90 4.13 -13.98
CA PRO A 6 14.25 3.55 -13.92
C PRO A 6 14.33 2.24 -13.12
N ASP A 7 15.21 1.34 -13.56
CA ASP A 7 15.36 0.02 -12.94
C ASP A 7 15.84 0.10 -11.47
N LEU A 8 15.03 -0.46 -10.56
CA LEU A 8 15.24 -0.49 -9.12
C LEU A 8 16.51 -1.21 -8.65
N THR A 9 17.14 -2.05 -9.47
CA THR A 9 18.39 -2.77 -9.13
C THR A 9 19.56 -1.85 -8.80
N THR A 10 19.47 -0.58 -9.23
CA THR A 10 20.48 0.46 -8.98
C THR A 10 20.22 1.31 -7.73
N LEU A 11 19.09 1.10 -7.03
CA LEU A 11 18.63 2.05 -6.00
C LEU A 11 19.10 1.76 -4.58
N SER A 12 19.83 0.66 -4.34
CA SER A 12 20.37 0.32 -3.02
C SER A 12 21.49 1.24 -2.56
N ASP A 13 22.24 1.83 -3.49
CA ASP A 13 23.50 2.55 -3.21
C ASP A 13 23.53 3.95 -3.86
N LEU A 14 22.39 4.62 -3.87
CA LEU A 14 22.29 5.98 -4.41
C LEU A 14 22.94 7.00 -3.47
N THR A 15 23.67 7.93 -4.08
CA THR A 15 24.01 9.21 -3.45
C THR A 15 22.74 10.02 -3.17
N SER A 16 22.81 10.98 -2.25
CA SER A 16 21.65 11.86 -1.94
C SER A 16 21.08 12.57 -3.17
N ALA A 17 21.94 13.03 -4.09
CA ALA A 17 21.49 13.71 -5.31
C ALA A 17 20.77 12.75 -6.27
N GLN A 18 21.28 11.53 -6.43
CA GLN A 18 20.64 10.50 -7.27
C GLN A 18 19.31 10.05 -6.66
N ALA A 19 19.26 9.88 -5.33
CA ALA A 19 18.04 9.50 -4.63
C ALA A 19 16.94 10.57 -4.79
N LEU A 20 17.29 11.86 -4.65
CA LEU A 20 16.34 12.95 -4.83
C LEU A 20 15.78 13.00 -6.26
N ALA A 21 16.65 12.97 -7.28
CA ALA A 21 16.21 12.96 -8.66
C ALA A 21 15.30 11.75 -8.98
N SER A 22 15.66 10.58 -8.45
CA SER A 22 14.89 9.35 -8.60
C SER A 22 13.52 9.41 -7.92
N ILE A 23 13.43 10.04 -6.74
CA ILE A 23 12.18 10.26 -6.00
C ILE A 23 11.25 11.20 -6.76
N ASP A 24 11.79 12.29 -7.32
CA ASP A 24 11.02 13.28 -8.07
C ASP A 24 10.45 12.67 -9.36
N GLU A 25 11.28 11.94 -10.11
CA GLU A 25 10.87 11.25 -11.34
C GLU A 25 9.74 10.24 -11.07
N ALA A 26 9.92 9.37 -10.08
CA ALA A 26 8.91 8.38 -9.69
C ALA A 26 7.61 9.03 -9.20
N THR A 27 7.71 10.10 -8.39
CA THR A 27 6.54 10.82 -7.90
C THR A 27 5.75 11.44 -9.05
N GLU A 28 6.42 12.01 -10.05
CA GLU A 28 5.76 12.60 -11.22
C GLU A 28 5.16 11.54 -12.14
N TRP A 29 5.83 10.40 -12.31
CA TRP A 29 5.30 9.27 -13.09
C TRP A 29 3.90 8.84 -12.64
N PHE A 30 3.69 8.66 -11.33
CA PHE A 30 2.39 8.27 -10.77
C PHE A 30 1.34 9.39 -10.79
N ARG A 31 1.69 10.62 -11.18
CA ARG A 31 0.75 11.74 -11.38
C ARG A 31 0.28 11.89 -12.82
N GLN A 32 0.93 11.23 -13.77
CA GLN A 32 0.53 11.31 -15.18
C GLN A 32 -0.86 10.72 -15.39
N GLU A 33 -1.69 11.39 -16.18
CA GLU A 33 -3.09 11.01 -16.40
C GLU A 33 -3.23 9.59 -16.96
N ASN A 34 -2.38 9.22 -17.92
CA ASN A 34 -2.37 7.86 -18.49
C ASN A 34 -2.04 6.81 -17.44
N THR A 35 -1.02 7.06 -16.59
CA THR A 35 -0.66 6.18 -15.48
C THR A 35 -1.82 6.02 -14.52
N ILE A 36 -2.50 7.12 -14.18
CA ILE A 36 -3.68 7.11 -13.29
C ILE A 36 -4.81 6.27 -13.88
N LYS A 37 -5.09 6.35 -15.20
CA LYS A 37 -6.13 5.54 -15.85
C LYS A 37 -5.85 4.04 -15.71
N ILE A 38 -4.60 3.61 -15.95
CA ILE A 38 -4.22 2.19 -15.81
C ILE A 38 -4.29 1.75 -14.34
N VAL A 39 -3.77 2.59 -13.43
CA VAL A 39 -3.83 2.37 -11.98
C VAL A 39 -5.26 2.16 -11.50
N LYS A 40 -6.22 2.99 -11.94
CA LYS A 40 -7.64 2.83 -11.60
C LYS A 40 -8.21 1.47 -12.03
N SER A 41 -7.82 0.99 -13.21
CA SER A 41 -8.18 -0.35 -13.68
C SER A 41 -7.61 -1.44 -12.76
N GLY A 42 -6.33 -1.34 -12.41
CA GLY A 42 -5.67 -2.26 -11.46
C GLY A 42 -6.31 -2.26 -10.07
N LEU A 43 -6.70 -1.09 -9.55
CA LEU A 43 -7.43 -0.94 -8.29
C LEU A 43 -8.78 -1.65 -8.32
N PHE A 44 -9.54 -1.49 -9.40
CA PHE A 44 -10.82 -2.18 -9.58
C PHE A 44 -10.66 -3.71 -9.59
N ARG A 45 -9.67 -4.22 -10.35
CA ARG A 45 -9.37 -5.66 -10.40
C ARG A 45 -8.95 -6.18 -9.02
N THR A 46 -8.16 -5.41 -8.28
CA THR A 46 -7.72 -5.74 -6.92
C THR A 46 -8.88 -5.78 -5.93
N ALA A 47 -9.79 -4.81 -5.97
CA ALA A 47 -10.97 -4.82 -5.13
C ALA A 47 -11.87 -6.03 -5.44
N ARG A 48 -12.06 -6.37 -6.73
CA ARG A 48 -12.79 -7.59 -7.14
C ARG A 48 -12.12 -8.87 -6.64
N PHE A 49 -10.80 -8.96 -6.73
CA PHE A 49 -10.03 -10.08 -6.20
C PHE A 49 -10.27 -10.27 -4.69
N LEU A 50 -10.17 -9.18 -3.91
CA LEU A 50 -10.38 -9.23 -2.47
C LEU A 50 -11.84 -9.55 -2.09
N LEU A 51 -12.81 -9.04 -2.83
CA LEU A 51 -14.22 -9.39 -2.63
C LEU A 51 -14.51 -10.86 -2.98
N ALA A 52 -13.92 -11.39 -4.06
CA ALA A 52 -14.15 -12.77 -4.47
C ALA A 52 -13.63 -13.77 -3.43
N ASN A 53 -12.51 -13.46 -2.77
CA ASN A 53 -11.95 -14.21 -1.64
C ASN A 53 -11.90 -15.73 -1.85
N ASN A 54 -11.51 -16.14 -3.04
CA ASN A 54 -11.34 -17.53 -3.46
C ASN A 54 -9.88 -17.84 -3.84
N GLN A 55 -9.02 -16.83 -3.73
CA GLN A 55 -7.61 -16.82 -4.11
C GLN A 55 -6.83 -16.00 -3.08
N ARG A 56 -5.53 -16.29 -2.95
CA ARG A 56 -4.58 -15.50 -2.17
C ARG A 56 -3.33 -15.19 -3.00
N MET A 57 -2.62 -14.14 -2.60
CA MET A 57 -1.30 -13.82 -3.14
C MET A 57 -0.22 -14.46 -2.26
N ASN A 58 0.81 -15.04 -2.86
CA ASN A 58 2.03 -15.40 -2.13
C ASN A 58 3.07 -14.26 -2.15
N SER A 59 4.20 -14.45 -1.44
CA SER A 59 5.26 -13.45 -1.32
C SER A 59 5.96 -13.14 -2.65
N ALA A 60 5.87 -14.04 -3.63
CA ALA A 60 6.39 -13.82 -4.98
C ALA A 60 5.39 -13.10 -5.90
N GLY A 61 4.22 -12.68 -5.39
CA GLY A 61 3.20 -12.02 -6.18
C GLY A 61 2.42 -12.95 -7.12
N ASN A 62 2.46 -14.27 -6.89
CA ASN A 62 1.67 -15.22 -7.67
C ASN A 62 0.33 -15.52 -6.99
N ILE A 63 -0.68 -15.79 -7.83
CA ILE A 63 -2.01 -16.22 -7.38
C ILE A 63 -1.97 -17.71 -7.02
N GLU A 64 -2.29 -18.02 -5.77
CA GLU A 64 -2.51 -19.38 -5.31
C GLU A 64 -4.00 -19.73 -5.39
N LYS A 65 -4.35 -20.46 -6.46
CA LYS A 65 -5.73 -20.85 -6.76
C LYS A 65 -6.18 -21.90 -5.74
N ARG A 66 -7.34 -21.67 -5.10
CA ARG A 66 -8.02 -22.52 -4.08
C ARG A 66 -7.75 -22.17 -2.61
N GLU A 67 -6.97 -21.14 -2.32
CA GLU A 67 -6.82 -20.64 -0.95
C GLU A 67 -7.42 -19.25 -0.82
N ARG A 68 -8.15 -18.98 0.27
CA ARG A 68 -8.70 -17.66 0.54
C ARG A 68 -7.64 -16.77 1.16
N TRP A 69 -7.59 -15.51 0.75
CA TRP A 69 -6.74 -14.52 1.41
C TRP A 69 -7.25 -14.19 2.83
N PHE A 70 -8.58 -14.25 3.03
CA PHE A 70 -9.21 -14.07 4.34
C PHE A 70 -10.08 -15.27 4.71
N ASN A 71 -9.72 -15.93 5.81
CA ASN A 71 -10.49 -17.04 6.35
C ASN A 71 -11.17 -16.66 7.66
N ASN A 72 -12.45 -16.29 7.55
CA ASN A 72 -13.35 -16.00 8.66
C ASN A 72 -14.06 -17.23 9.24
N SER A 73 -13.92 -18.42 8.64
CA SER A 73 -14.66 -19.62 9.08
C SER A 73 -14.27 -20.07 10.50
N ARG A 74 -13.14 -19.58 11.01
CA ARG A 74 -12.63 -19.86 12.36
C ARG A 74 -13.07 -18.82 13.39
N TYR A 75 -13.78 -17.78 12.97
CA TYR A 75 -14.20 -16.71 13.87
C TYR A 75 -15.56 -17.06 14.47
N GLU A 76 -15.52 -17.78 15.59
CA GLU A 76 -16.69 -17.97 16.44
C GLU A 76 -17.16 -16.64 17.01
N LYS A 77 -18.47 -16.52 17.27
CA LYS A 77 -19.05 -15.36 17.95
C LYS A 77 -18.35 -15.13 19.29
N THR A 78 -18.04 -13.87 19.58
CA THR A 78 -17.35 -13.48 20.81
C THR A 78 -17.81 -12.11 21.29
N ASP A 79 -18.17 -12.03 22.57
CA ASP A 79 -18.47 -10.74 23.22
C ASP A 79 -17.20 -9.99 23.64
N SER A 80 -16.06 -10.70 23.72
CA SER A 80 -14.75 -10.11 24.04
C SER A 80 -14.41 -9.01 23.04
N TRP A 81 -14.41 -7.77 23.54
CA TRP A 81 -13.99 -6.59 22.79
C TRP A 81 -12.55 -6.76 22.27
N LEU A 82 -11.64 -7.28 23.10
CA LEU A 82 -10.24 -7.46 22.74
C LEU A 82 -10.07 -8.45 21.56
N LEU A 83 -10.82 -9.55 21.56
CA LEU A 83 -10.78 -10.51 20.45
C LEU A 83 -11.33 -9.90 19.15
N ARG A 84 -12.38 -9.07 19.24
CA ARG A 84 -12.90 -8.35 18.07
C ARG A 84 -11.85 -7.39 17.52
N GLU A 85 -11.21 -6.59 18.35
CA GLU A 85 -10.15 -5.67 17.91
C GLU A 85 -8.95 -6.41 17.29
N ALA A 86 -8.54 -7.54 17.87
CA ALA A 86 -7.48 -8.37 17.30
C ALA A 86 -7.85 -8.90 15.90
N ARG A 87 -9.10 -9.34 15.70
CA ARG A 87 -9.61 -9.77 14.39
C ARG A 87 -9.65 -8.62 13.38
N LYS A 88 -10.14 -7.45 13.79
CA LYS A 88 -10.15 -6.24 12.94
C LYS A 88 -8.73 -5.83 12.53
N SER A 89 -7.79 -5.88 13.46
CA SER A 89 -6.36 -5.63 13.19
C SER A 89 -5.80 -6.64 12.17
N GLY A 90 -6.08 -7.93 12.35
CA GLY A 90 -5.70 -8.98 11.40
C GLY A 90 -6.30 -8.77 10.00
N LEU A 91 -7.58 -8.40 9.92
CA LEU A 91 -8.25 -8.07 8.67
C LEU A 91 -7.58 -6.90 7.95
N ARG A 92 -7.30 -5.80 8.66
CA ARG A 92 -6.64 -4.63 8.06
C ARG A 92 -5.27 -5.00 7.50
N ARG A 93 -4.45 -5.73 8.27
CA ARG A 93 -3.14 -6.20 7.82
C ARG A 93 -3.23 -7.11 6.59
N LEU A 94 -4.14 -8.08 6.59
CA LEU A 94 -4.32 -9.00 5.46
C LEU A 94 -4.84 -8.28 4.21
N THR A 95 -5.77 -7.34 4.39
CA THR A 95 -6.32 -6.51 3.30
C THR A 95 -5.21 -5.70 2.65
N TYR A 96 -4.36 -5.08 3.47
CA TYR A 96 -3.20 -4.35 3.00
C TYR A 96 -2.22 -5.26 2.25
N GLY A 97 -1.73 -6.33 2.89
CA GLY A 97 -0.71 -7.20 2.32
C GLY A 97 -1.14 -7.87 1.01
N HIS A 98 -2.33 -8.49 1.00
CA HIS A 98 -2.83 -9.14 -0.21
C HIS A 98 -3.30 -8.13 -1.28
N GLY A 99 -3.86 -7.00 -0.86
CA GLY A 99 -4.31 -5.95 -1.77
C GLY A 99 -3.15 -5.27 -2.49
N VAL A 100 -2.11 -4.85 -1.77
CA VAL A 100 -0.92 -4.25 -2.36
C VAL A 100 -0.18 -5.25 -3.24
N MET A 101 0.02 -6.49 -2.76
CA MET A 101 0.69 -7.52 -3.57
C MET A 101 -0.04 -7.78 -4.89
N HIS A 102 -1.37 -7.91 -4.85
CA HIS A 102 -2.17 -8.10 -6.06
C HIS A 102 -2.10 -6.88 -6.98
N LEU A 103 -2.21 -5.67 -6.44
CA LEU A 103 -2.12 -4.44 -7.22
C LEU A 103 -0.75 -4.30 -7.91
N LEU A 104 0.35 -4.54 -7.21
CA LEU A 104 1.70 -4.46 -7.79
C LEU A 104 1.91 -5.53 -8.87
N SER A 105 1.42 -6.75 -8.67
CA SER A 105 1.41 -7.80 -9.70
C SER A 105 0.66 -7.34 -10.96
N GLN A 106 -0.51 -6.74 -10.80
CA GLN A 106 -1.30 -6.22 -11.93
C GLN A 106 -0.62 -5.04 -12.64
N LEU A 107 -0.01 -4.10 -11.89
CA LEU A 107 0.70 -2.98 -12.49
C LEU A 107 1.98 -3.42 -13.23
N ASN A 108 2.61 -4.49 -12.77
CA ASN A 108 3.74 -5.10 -13.45
C ASN A 108 3.31 -5.82 -14.74
N GLU A 109 2.18 -6.54 -14.72
CA GLU A 109 1.60 -7.16 -15.92
C GLU A 109 1.16 -6.11 -16.96
N ASP A 110 0.73 -4.94 -16.51
CA ASP A 110 0.31 -3.81 -17.34
C ASP A 110 1.49 -2.89 -17.76
N ASP A 111 2.75 -3.27 -17.49
CA ASP A 111 3.98 -2.49 -17.77
C ASP A 111 3.99 -1.05 -17.18
N VAL A 112 3.25 -0.82 -16.09
CA VAL A 112 3.21 0.48 -15.38
C VAL A 112 4.40 0.67 -14.45
N ILE A 113 4.90 -0.44 -13.89
CA ILE A 113 6.07 -0.49 -13.03
C ILE A 113 7.05 -1.53 -13.58
N SER A 114 8.36 -1.33 -13.37
CA SER A 114 9.39 -2.26 -13.85
C SER A 114 9.26 -3.65 -13.23
N SER A 115 9.56 -4.72 -13.99
CA SER A 115 9.64 -6.09 -13.46
C SER A 115 10.67 -6.27 -12.36
N SER A 116 11.71 -5.43 -12.34
CA SER A 116 12.68 -5.42 -11.24
C SER A 116 12.09 -4.97 -9.91
N THR A 117 10.91 -4.33 -9.92
CA THR A 117 10.20 -3.95 -8.68
C THR A 117 9.80 -5.14 -7.82
N SER A 118 9.65 -6.33 -8.42
CA SER A 118 9.24 -7.56 -7.74
C SER A 118 10.11 -7.91 -6.54
N MET A 119 11.41 -7.59 -6.56
CA MET A 119 12.32 -7.85 -5.43
C MET A 119 11.99 -7.04 -4.17
N HIS A 120 11.16 -5.99 -4.29
CA HIS A 120 10.73 -5.13 -3.19
C HIS A 120 9.32 -5.42 -2.68
N TRP A 121 8.54 -6.29 -3.34
CA TRP A 121 7.13 -6.49 -2.99
C TRP A 121 6.94 -7.12 -1.62
N ASP A 122 7.78 -8.09 -1.25
CA ASP A 122 7.77 -8.66 0.11
C ASP A 122 8.02 -7.59 1.17
N ARG A 123 8.92 -6.62 0.88
CA ARG A 123 9.18 -5.49 1.77
C ARG A 123 7.99 -4.53 1.83
N ALA A 124 7.39 -4.23 0.69
CA ALA A 124 6.22 -3.34 0.57
C ALA A 124 4.95 -3.89 1.21
N THR A 125 4.95 -5.17 1.61
CA THR A 125 3.78 -5.85 2.20
C THR A 125 4.07 -6.44 3.58
N ASN A 126 5.26 -6.18 4.13
CA ASN A 126 5.63 -6.68 5.45
C ASN A 126 4.99 -5.87 6.58
N LEU A 127 5.13 -6.38 7.81
CA LEU A 127 4.52 -5.77 8.99
C LEU A 127 5.13 -4.38 9.32
N ALA A 128 6.44 -4.21 9.19
CA ALA A 128 7.12 -2.97 9.53
C ALA A 128 6.67 -1.83 8.61
N GLU A 129 6.56 -2.12 7.33
CA GLU A 129 6.05 -1.18 6.33
C GLU A 129 4.58 -0.85 6.60
N TYR A 130 3.73 -1.86 6.85
CA TYR A 130 2.32 -1.62 7.16
C TYR A 130 2.16 -0.67 8.36
N GLN A 131 2.94 -0.87 9.43
CA GLN A 131 2.91 0.01 10.61
C GLN A 131 3.38 1.44 10.28
N ALA A 132 4.45 1.60 9.52
CA ALA A 132 4.91 2.92 9.07
C ALA A 132 3.83 3.62 8.22
N THR A 133 3.18 2.88 7.32
CA THR A 133 2.09 3.36 6.47
C THR A 133 0.85 3.73 7.28
N GLU A 134 0.49 2.99 8.34
CA GLU A 134 -0.59 3.38 9.25
C GLU A 134 -0.33 4.73 9.92
N VAL A 135 0.91 5.03 10.32
CA VAL A 135 1.27 6.34 10.88
C VAL A 135 1.19 7.45 9.83
N LEU A 136 1.69 7.19 8.61
CA LEU A 136 1.59 8.12 7.48
C LEU A 136 0.12 8.41 7.12
N LEU A 137 -0.76 7.39 7.14
CA LEU A 137 -2.19 7.53 6.93
C LEU A 137 -2.86 8.32 8.04
N GLY A 138 -2.59 8.02 9.31
CA GLY A 138 -3.18 8.74 10.44
C GLY A 138 -2.85 10.23 10.43
N LYS A 139 -1.74 10.63 9.80
CA LYS A 139 -1.38 12.02 9.55
C LYS A 139 -2.08 12.56 8.29
N SER A 140 -2.04 11.79 7.20
CA SER A 140 -2.67 12.16 5.93
C SER A 140 -4.19 12.33 6.04
N LEU A 141 -4.88 11.53 6.86
CA LEU A 141 -6.33 11.60 7.10
C LEU A 141 -6.75 12.78 7.98
N ARG A 142 -5.82 13.47 8.67
CA ARG A 142 -6.12 14.76 9.30
C ARG A 142 -6.48 15.84 8.26
N LYS A 143 -6.29 15.59 6.95
CA LYS A 143 -6.84 16.41 5.84
C LYS A 143 -8.37 16.43 5.77
N LEU A 144 -9.10 15.52 6.44
CA LEU A 144 -10.56 15.60 6.50
C LEU A 144 -11.05 16.73 7.43
N ASP A 145 -10.15 17.35 8.20
CA ASP A 145 -10.42 18.62 8.89
C ASP A 145 -10.23 19.81 7.91
N PRO A 146 -11.24 20.70 7.77
CA PRO A 146 -11.10 21.92 6.99
C PRO A 146 -9.94 22.79 7.49
N GLY A 147 -8.84 22.85 6.71
CA GLY A 147 -7.66 23.69 7.01
C GLY A 147 -6.36 22.93 7.28
N ALA A 148 -6.37 21.60 7.30
CA ALA A 148 -5.16 20.82 7.49
C ALA A 148 -4.25 20.85 6.25
N ARG A 149 -3.02 21.36 6.41
CA ARG A 149 -1.97 21.35 5.38
C ARG A 149 -1.52 19.91 5.10
N GLU A 150 -0.94 19.68 3.92
CA GLU A 150 -0.29 18.41 3.59
C GLU A 150 0.72 18.03 4.69
N SER A 151 0.46 16.93 5.39
CA SER A 151 1.31 16.49 6.50
C SER A 151 2.35 15.51 5.98
N TYR A 152 3.59 15.96 5.88
CA TYR A 152 4.74 15.08 5.75
C TYR A 152 5.21 14.64 7.14
N LEU A 153 5.82 13.46 7.22
CA LEU A 153 6.59 13.00 8.36
C LEU A 153 8.06 13.10 8.04
N ASN A 154 8.85 13.56 9.01
CA ASN A 154 10.29 13.46 8.90
C ASN A 154 10.68 11.98 8.91
N LEU A 155 11.65 11.60 8.08
CA LEU A 155 12.14 10.22 7.99
C LEU A 155 12.59 9.67 9.35
N ASP A 156 13.14 10.52 10.21
CA ASP A 156 13.51 10.20 11.59
C ASP A 156 12.36 9.62 12.42
N GLN A 157 11.12 10.04 12.14
CA GLN A 157 9.92 9.55 12.81
C GLN A 157 9.52 8.14 12.34
N LEU A 158 10.07 7.68 11.21
CA LEU A 158 9.83 6.34 10.66
C LEU A 158 10.95 5.35 11.03
N LEU A 159 12.15 5.83 11.40
CA LEU A 159 13.30 4.98 11.75
C LEU A 159 12.97 3.87 12.78
N PRO A 160 12.20 4.13 13.85
CA PRO A 160 11.92 3.09 14.86
C PRO A 160 11.15 1.88 14.31
N PHE A 161 10.28 2.07 13.31
CA PHE A 161 9.53 0.97 12.68
C PHE A 161 10.44 0.02 11.91
N PHE A 162 11.59 0.51 11.47
CA PHE A 162 12.59 -0.25 10.72
C PHE A 162 13.75 -0.73 11.60
N GLY A 163 13.70 -0.49 12.91
CA GLY A 163 14.76 -0.88 13.85
C GLY A 163 16.03 -0.02 13.76
N TYR A 164 15.92 1.21 13.24
CA TYR A 164 17.03 2.16 13.16
C TYR A 164 16.95 3.18 14.31
N VAL A 165 18.12 3.59 14.81
CA VAL A 165 18.26 4.67 15.79
C VAL A 165 18.52 5.98 15.05
N PRO A 166 17.90 7.12 15.43
CA PRO A 166 18.26 8.42 14.88
C PRO A 166 19.71 8.77 15.26
N ASP A 167 20.64 8.64 14.32
CA ASP A 167 22.06 8.95 14.50
C ASP A 167 22.58 10.03 13.52
N GLY A 168 21.67 10.64 12.76
CA GLY A 168 21.98 11.65 11.76
C GLY A 168 22.30 11.11 10.36
N ASN A 169 22.43 9.79 10.16
CA ASN A 169 22.60 9.19 8.84
C ASN A 169 21.36 8.41 8.40
N SER A 170 20.49 9.07 7.63
CA SER A 170 19.25 8.47 7.13
C SER A 170 19.39 7.76 5.78
N ASP A 171 20.58 7.77 5.17
CA ASP A 171 20.84 7.19 3.84
C ASP A 171 20.49 5.70 3.73
N PRO A 172 20.85 4.83 4.71
CA PRO A 172 20.48 3.42 4.65
C PRO A 172 18.98 3.21 4.64
N VAL A 173 18.22 4.00 5.41
CA VAL A 173 16.75 3.89 5.45
C VAL A 173 16.13 4.49 4.20
N ARG A 174 16.66 5.61 3.71
CA ARG A 174 16.24 6.21 2.44
C ARG A 174 16.34 5.21 1.30
N ASN A 175 17.53 4.65 1.07
CA ASN A 175 17.77 3.76 -0.07
C ASN A 175 17.06 2.42 0.09
N ARG A 176 16.97 1.90 1.32
CA ARG A 176 16.35 0.59 1.57
C ARG A 176 14.82 0.61 1.58
N TRP A 177 14.22 1.69 2.07
CA TRP A 177 12.77 1.77 2.32
C TRP A 177 12.12 2.90 1.52
N VAL A 178 12.60 4.14 1.64
CA VAL A 178 11.90 5.29 1.04
C VAL A 178 11.90 5.22 -0.49
N VAL A 179 13.07 5.10 -1.11
CA VAL A 179 13.22 5.12 -2.57
C VAL A 179 12.40 3.98 -3.21
N PRO A 180 12.50 2.72 -2.78
CA PRO A 180 11.66 1.65 -3.31
C PRO A 180 10.15 1.93 -3.17
N MET A 181 9.70 2.43 -2.03
CA MET A 181 8.28 2.69 -1.78
C MET A 181 7.73 3.86 -2.63
N VAL A 182 8.58 4.85 -2.94
CA VAL A 182 8.24 5.92 -3.87
C VAL A 182 8.15 5.39 -5.31
N HIS A 183 9.06 4.50 -5.72
CA HIS A 183 9.04 3.83 -7.02
C HIS A 183 7.87 2.86 -7.21
N LEU A 184 7.33 2.34 -6.12
CA LEU A 184 6.06 1.59 -6.12
C LEU A 184 4.84 2.52 -6.06
N GLY A 185 5.01 3.83 -5.93
CA GLY A 185 3.94 4.83 -5.82
C GLY A 185 3.18 4.80 -4.49
N LEU A 186 3.53 3.89 -3.59
CA LEU A 186 2.90 3.71 -2.28
C LEU A 186 3.21 4.91 -1.38
N TRP A 187 4.44 5.41 -1.45
CA TRP A 187 4.90 6.60 -0.72
C TRP A 187 5.23 7.74 -1.68
N SER A 188 5.33 8.95 -1.13
CA SER A 188 5.92 10.11 -1.79
C SER A 188 6.89 10.75 -0.80
N ALA A 189 8.03 11.19 -1.30
CA ALA A 189 9.03 11.86 -0.48
C ALA A 189 9.48 13.16 -1.15
N CYS A 190 9.99 14.09 -0.35
CA CYS A 190 10.71 15.26 -0.82
C CYS A 190 11.82 15.60 0.18
N GLN A 191 12.82 16.34 -0.26
CA GLN A 191 13.85 16.85 0.63
C GLN A 191 13.55 18.30 1.02
N VAL A 192 13.51 18.56 2.32
CA VAL A 192 13.38 19.91 2.87
C VAL A 192 14.65 20.22 3.67
N LYS A 193 15.46 21.13 3.14
CA LYS A 193 16.83 21.37 3.63
C LYS A 193 17.65 20.07 3.55
N ASN A 194 18.02 19.50 4.69
CA ASN A 194 18.81 18.26 4.78
C ASN A 194 17.99 17.06 5.28
N GLU A 195 16.67 17.22 5.43
CA GLU A 195 15.78 16.17 5.96
C GLU A 195 14.86 15.65 4.86
N TYR A 196 14.64 14.33 4.85
CA TYR A 196 13.63 13.71 4.01
C TYR A 196 12.28 13.73 4.70
N GLN A 197 11.28 14.19 3.96
CA GLN A 197 9.90 14.27 4.36
C GLN A 197 9.09 13.28 3.53
N VAL A 198 8.35 12.40 4.20
CA VAL A 198 7.65 11.25 3.62
C VAL A 198 6.16 11.33 3.91
N ARG A 199 5.34 10.88 2.95
CA ARG A 199 3.89 10.79 3.07
C ARG A 199 3.36 9.61 2.25
N ILE A 200 2.06 9.38 2.33
CA ILE A 200 1.37 8.47 1.41
C ILE A 200 1.46 9.03 -0.02
N GLY A 201 1.87 8.18 -0.95
CA GLY A 201 2.03 8.48 -2.37
C GLY A 201 0.71 8.46 -3.15
N PRO A 202 0.74 8.86 -4.43
CA PRO A 202 -0.46 8.89 -5.27
C PRO A 202 -1.15 7.52 -5.38
N LEU A 203 -0.39 6.44 -5.64
CA LEU A 203 -0.95 5.09 -5.72
C LEU A 203 -1.47 4.63 -4.35
N GLY A 204 -0.68 4.83 -3.29
CA GLY A 204 -1.08 4.48 -1.93
C GLY A 204 -2.40 5.14 -1.54
N SER A 205 -2.55 6.44 -1.81
CA SER A 205 -3.78 7.19 -1.53
C SER A 205 -4.99 6.59 -2.25
N LEU A 206 -4.86 6.28 -3.54
CA LEU A 206 -5.92 5.66 -4.33
C LEU A 206 -6.24 4.24 -3.84
N PHE A 207 -5.22 3.45 -3.47
CA PHE A 207 -5.42 2.12 -2.87
C PHE A 207 -6.21 2.21 -1.58
N PHE A 208 -5.85 3.12 -0.68
CA PHE A 208 -6.56 3.23 0.60
C PHE A 208 -8.02 3.62 0.43
N HIS A 209 -8.31 4.52 -0.52
CA HIS A 209 -9.67 5.00 -0.76
C HIS A 209 -10.55 4.01 -1.55
N TYR A 210 -10.01 3.40 -2.62
CA TYR A 210 -10.81 2.59 -3.55
C TYR A 210 -10.76 1.09 -3.27
N VAL A 211 -9.79 0.63 -2.47
CA VAL A 211 -9.62 -0.80 -2.16
C VAL A 211 -9.67 -1.04 -0.66
N PHE A 212 -8.73 -0.48 0.11
CA PHE A 212 -8.58 -0.83 1.53
C PHE A 212 -9.84 -0.49 2.34
N GLU A 213 -10.29 0.76 2.32
CA GLU A 213 -11.44 1.19 3.11
C GLU A 213 -12.72 0.41 2.76
N PRO A 214 -13.11 0.29 1.47
CA PRO A 214 -14.29 -0.49 1.09
C PRO A 214 -14.21 -1.97 1.49
N ILE A 215 -13.05 -2.61 1.30
CA ILE A 215 -12.86 -4.03 1.63
C ILE A 215 -12.90 -4.23 3.15
N VAL A 216 -12.17 -3.40 3.92
CA VAL A 216 -12.21 -3.48 5.38
C VAL A 216 -13.63 -3.29 5.88
N LYS A 217 -14.38 -2.28 5.40
CA LYS A 217 -15.79 -2.08 5.79
C LYS A 217 -16.67 -3.29 5.46
N ALA A 218 -16.50 -3.88 4.28
CA ALA A 218 -17.27 -5.05 3.86
C ALA A 218 -17.03 -6.27 4.76
N TYR A 219 -15.77 -6.52 5.15
CA TYR A 219 -15.40 -7.64 6.01
C TYR A 219 -15.54 -7.36 7.51
N ASP A 220 -15.56 -6.10 7.94
CA ASP A 220 -15.84 -5.74 9.33
C ASP A 220 -17.26 -6.17 9.70
N ALA A 221 -18.23 -5.92 8.80
CA ALA A 221 -19.59 -6.44 8.93
C ALA A 221 -19.64 -7.98 9.02
N VAL A 222 -18.72 -8.68 8.34
CA VAL A 222 -18.62 -10.14 8.40
C VAL A 222 -18.02 -10.60 9.74
N ILE A 223 -17.02 -9.91 10.27
CA ILE A 223 -16.43 -10.18 11.61
C ILE A 223 -17.47 -9.99 12.71
N GLU A 224 -18.40 -9.06 12.51
CA GLU A 224 -19.50 -8.75 13.44
C GLU A 224 -20.74 -9.63 13.24
N SER A 225 -20.86 -10.35 12.11
CA SER A 225 -22.03 -11.18 11.79
C SER A 225 -22.07 -12.50 12.55
N ASP A 226 -23.29 -12.98 12.81
CA ASP A 226 -23.56 -14.23 13.54
C ASP A 226 -23.27 -15.51 12.72
N GLU A 227 -23.06 -15.40 11.40
CA GLU A 227 -22.87 -16.53 10.51
C GLU A 227 -21.50 -16.51 9.81
N PRO A 228 -20.65 -17.54 10.00
CA PRO A 228 -19.41 -17.65 9.25
C PRO A 228 -19.72 -17.90 7.76
N SER A 229 -19.69 -16.83 6.97
CA SER A 229 -19.89 -16.94 5.52
C SER A 229 -18.64 -17.50 4.84
N LEU A 230 -18.82 -18.57 4.07
CA LEU A 230 -17.80 -19.11 3.17
C LEU A 230 -17.66 -18.28 1.89
N ALA A 231 -18.62 -17.42 1.56
CA ALA A 231 -18.52 -16.51 0.43
C ALA A 231 -17.97 -15.15 0.88
N GLY A 232 -17.26 -14.44 0.00
CA GLY A 232 -16.95 -13.04 0.23
C GLY A 232 -18.22 -12.18 0.34
N PRO A 233 -18.13 -10.99 0.94
CA PRO A 233 -19.29 -10.13 1.17
C PRO A 233 -19.86 -9.64 -0.17
N ASN A 234 -21.19 -9.67 -0.30
CA ASN A 234 -21.88 -9.20 -1.50
C ASN A 234 -22.04 -7.67 -1.44
N VAL A 235 -20.97 -6.95 -1.78
CA VAL A 235 -20.90 -5.48 -1.69
C VAL A 235 -20.67 -4.87 -3.06
N LYS A 236 -21.43 -3.81 -3.38
CA LYS A 236 -21.18 -3.00 -4.57
C LYS A 236 -19.88 -2.23 -4.37
N LEU A 237 -18.93 -2.41 -5.28
CA LEU A 237 -17.70 -1.61 -5.31
C LEU A 237 -18.04 -0.12 -5.48
N PRO A 238 -17.27 0.79 -4.85
CA PRO A 238 -17.41 2.21 -5.11
C PRO A 238 -17.25 2.47 -6.61
N ASN A 239 -18.01 3.43 -7.13
CA ASN A 239 -17.93 3.81 -8.53
C ASN A 239 -16.58 4.52 -8.76
N ILE A 240 -15.58 3.77 -9.21
CA ILE A 240 -14.31 4.35 -9.64
C ILE A 240 -14.63 5.03 -10.97
N ASN A 241 -14.71 6.36 -10.98
CA ASN A 241 -14.94 7.10 -12.21
C ASN A 241 -13.73 6.85 -13.13
N MET A 242 -13.91 5.92 -14.07
CA MET A 242 -12.83 5.41 -14.92
C MET A 242 -12.35 6.48 -15.90
N GLY A 243 -13.12 7.56 -16.11
CA GLY A 243 -12.75 8.73 -16.90
C GLY A 243 -12.40 8.36 -18.34
N ASP A 244 -13.35 8.59 -19.25
CA ASP A 244 -13.12 8.48 -20.70
C ASP A 244 -11.85 9.25 -21.13
#